data_AF-A0AAE6BY32-F1
#
_entry.id   AF-A0AAE6BY32-F1
#
_cell.length_a   1.000
_cell.length_b   1.000
_cell.length_c   1.000
_cell.angle_alpha   90.00
_cell.angle_beta   90.00
_cell.angle_gamma   90.00
#
_symmetry.space_group_name_H-M   'P 1'
#
loop_
_entity.id
_entity.type
_entity.pdbx_description
1 polymer ?
#
loop_
_entity_poly.entity_id
_entity_poly.type
_entity_poly.pdbx_seq_one_letter_code
_entity_poly.pdbx_strand_id
1 'polypeptide(L)'
;MLTKIEMQYMDAVVQMNRRQRNHEIDWDERRFELTKAALQVALMMPWHFDKEGDPTPEKIAKRAVAIADAAVAELMTTESPNNNG
;
A
#
# COMPACT_ATOMS: atom_id res chain seq x y z
N MET A 1 33.98 10.68 26.54
CA MET A 1 32.65 10.54 27.16
C MET A 1 31.70 11.46 26.42
N LEU A 2 30.49 11.00 26.10
CA LEU A 2 29.43 11.89 25.62
C LEU A 2 28.95 12.77 26.78
N THR A 3 28.69 14.03 26.49
CA THR A 3 28.07 14.98 27.41
C THR A 3 26.61 14.62 27.65
N LYS A 4 26.04 15.08 28.76
CA LYS A 4 24.61 14.85 29.07
C LYS A 4 23.68 15.37 27.97
N ILE A 5 24.06 16.48 27.32
CA ILE A 5 23.28 17.09 26.24
C ILE A 5 23.29 16.17 25.00
N GLU A 6 24.45 15.65 24.62
CA GLU A 6 24.58 14.75 23.46
C GLU A 6 23.80 13.44 23.67
N MET A 7 23.77 12.90 24.90
CA MET A 7 22.95 11.73 25.24
C MET A 7 21.45 12.00 25.09
N GLN A 8 20.96 13.12 25.64
CA GLN A 8 19.55 13.51 25.51
C GLN A 8 19.15 13.75 24.06
N TYR A 9 20.05 14.33 23.28
CA TYR A 9 19.84 14.57 21.85
C TYR A 9 19.71 13.24 21.08
N MET A 10 20.59 12.27 21.36
CA MET A 10 20.53 10.94 20.77
C MET A 10 19.25 10.19 21.15
N ASP A 11 18.83 10.24 22.41
CA ASP A 11 17.57 9.61 22.85
C ASP A 11 16.35 10.22 22.15
N ALA A 12 16.34 11.55 21.98
CA ALA A 12 15.29 12.25 21.25
C ALA A 12 15.25 11.83 19.77
N VAL A 13 16.41 11.74 19.11
CA VAL A 13 16.53 11.29 17.72
C VAL A 13 16.08 9.83 17.56
N VAL A 14 16.47 8.94 18.47
CA VAL A 14 16.03 7.52 18.46
C VAL A 14 14.53 7.41 18.66
N GLN A 15 13.94 8.19 19.58
CA GLN A 15 12.49 8.22 19.75
C GLN A 15 11.77 8.78 18.53
N MET A 16 12.29 9.84 17.91
CA MET A 16 11.73 10.40 16.67
C MET A 16 11.78 9.39 15.53
N ASN A 17 12.92 8.72 15.31
CA ASN A 17 13.06 7.69 14.28
C ASN A 17 12.12 6.50 14.52
N ARG A 18 11.97 6.03 15.77
CA ARG A 18 11.01 4.97 16.12
C ARG A 18 9.57 5.40 15.89
N ARG A 19 9.21 6.64 16.23
CA ARG A 19 7.88 7.19 15.94
C ARG A 19 7.66 7.32 14.44
N GLN A 20 8.63 7.77 13.65
CA GLN A 20 8.53 7.85 12.19
C GLN A 20 8.32 6.48 11.55
N ARG A 21 9.08 5.45 11.97
CA ARG A 21 8.89 4.07 11.45
C ARG A 21 7.53 3.47 11.79
N ASN A 22 6.90 3.84 12.91
CA ASN A 22 5.54 3.40 13.24
C ASN A 22 4.46 4.04 12.33
N HIS A 23 4.81 5.02 11.51
CA HIS A 23 3.92 5.63 10.52
C HIS A 23 4.27 5.23 9.07
N GLU A 24 5.31 4.40 8.86
CA GLU A 24 5.58 3.85 7.53
C GLU A 24 4.58 2.72 7.28
N ILE A 25 3.69 2.93 6.30
CA ILE A 25 2.78 1.89 5.82
C ILE A 25 3.62 0.80 5.16
N ASP A 26 3.45 -0.44 5.62
CA ASP A 26 3.97 -1.61 4.89
C ASP A 26 3.13 -1.80 3.62
N TRP A 27 3.64 -1.26 2.51
CA TRP A 27 2.95 -1.29 1.23
C TRP A 27 2.82 -2.69 0.64
N ASP A 28 3.74 -3.61 0.97
CA ASP A 28 3.67 -5.00 0.49
C ASP A 28 2.55 -5.75 1.22
N GLU A 29 2.48 -5.61 2.55
CA GLU A 29 1.36 -6.15 3.34
C GLU A 29 0.03 -5.52 2.91
N ARG A 30 0.01 -4.21 2.71
CA ARG A 30 -1.19 -3.47 2.28
C ARG A 30 -1.68 -3.93 0.91
N ARG A 31 -0.77 -4.12 -0.05
CA ARG A 31 -1.07 -4.63 -1.40
C ARG A 31 -1.61 -6.06 -1.36
N PHE A 32 -1.07 -6.91 -0.49
CA PHE A 32 -1.57 -8.27 -0.30
C PHE A 32 -3.03 -8.28 0.19
N GLU A 33 -3.34 -7.49 1.22
CA GLU A 33 -4.71 -7.38 1.75
C GLU A 33 -5.68 -6.78 0.72
N LEU A 34 -5.25 -5.76 -0.03
CA LEU A 34 -6.04 -5.20 -1.14
C LEU A 34 -6.31 -6.24 -2.23
N THR A 35 -5.32 -7.06 -2.59
CA THR A 35 -5.46 -8.13 -3.59
C THR A 35 -6.48 -9.17 -3.12
N LYS A 36 -6.41 -9.58 -1.86
CA LYS A 36 -7.35 -10.53 -1.24
C LYS A 36 -8.79 -10.00 -1.27
N ALA A 37 -9.00 -8.72 -0.95
CA ALA A 37 -10.30 -8.07 -1.06
C ALA A 37 -10.78 -7.98 -2.53
N ALA A 38 -9.86 -7.65 -3.44
CA ALA A 38 -10.15 -7.50 -4.86
C ALA A 38 -10.54 -8.82 -5.55
N LEU A 39 -10.18 -9.99 -5.02
CA LEU A 39 -10.61 -11.29 -5.59
C LEU A 39 -12.14 -11.40 -5.69
N GLN A 40 -12.88 -10.87 -4.71
CA GLN A 40 -14.34 -10.89 -4.73
C GLN A 40 -14.90 -9.96 -5.80
N VAL A 41 -14.35 -8.75 -5.90
CA VAL A 41 -14.75 -7.75 -6.91
C VAL A 41 -14.41 -8.22 -8.31
N ALA A 42 -13.22 -8.82 -8.46
CA ALA A 42 -12.74 -9.37 -9.71
C ALA A 42 -13.65 -10.47 -10.27
N LEU A 43 -14.46 -11.16 -9.45
CA LEU A 43 -15.45 -12.15 -9.88
C LEU A 43 -16.81 -11.56 -10.27
N MET A 44 -17.18 -10.39 -9.73
CA MET A 44 -18.51 -9.79 -9.96
C MET A 44 -18.53 -8.77 -11.09
N MET A 45 -17.37 -8.38 -11.63
CA MET A 45 -17.31 -7.37 -12.67
C MET A 45 -17.87 -7.87 -14.02
N PRO A 46 -18.73 -7.09 -14.70
CA PRO A 46 -19.38 -7.52 -15.95
C PRO A 46 -18.40 -7.82 -17.10
N TRP A 47 -17.15 -7.34 -17.02
CA TRP A 47 -16.03 -7.59 -17.94
C TRP A 47 -15.59 -9.07 -18.07
N HIS A 48 -16.33 -10.03 -17.49
CA HIS A 48 -16.15 -11.47 -17.69
C HIS A 48 -16.78 -11.99 -18.98
N PHE A 49 -17.69 -11.23 -19.59
CA PHE A 49 -18.45 -11.68 -20.76
C PHE A 49 -17.96 -11.07 -22.08
N ASP A 50 -16.99 -10.17 -21.99
CA ASP A 50 -16.46 -9.38 -23.09
C ASP A 50 -15.28 -10.14 -23.74
N LYS A 51 -15.61 -11.11 -24.60
CA LYS A 51 -14.75 -11.64 -25.67
C LYS A 51 -13.57 -12.57 -25.32
N GLU A 52 -13.24 -12.81 -24.06
CA GLU A 52 -12.09 -13.66 -23.67
C GLU A 52 -12.43 -14.99 -22.97
N GLY A 53 -13.50 -15.66 -23.37
CA GLY A 53 -13.86 -16.99 -22.83
C GLY A 53 -14.11 -17.01 -21.32
N ASP A 54 -14.33 -18.20 -20.76
CA ASP A 54 -14.65 -18.33 -19.34
C ASP A 54 -13.49 -17.85 -18.46
N PRO A 55 -13.78 -17.15 -17.34
CA PRO A 55 -12.76 -16.64 -16.45
C PRO A 55 -12.01 -17.80 -15.79
N THR A 56 -10.73 -17.98 -16.15
CA THR A 56 -9.86 -18.93 -15.47
C THR A 56 -9.39 -18.36 -14.13
N PRO A 57 -9.04 -19.22 -13.14
CA PRO A 57 -8.49 -18.76 -11.86
C PRO A 57 -7.28 -17.82 -12.02
N GLU A 58 -6.43 -18.07 -13.01
CA GLU A 58 -5.27 -17.23 -13.32
C GLU A 58 -5.68 -15.82 -13.78
N LYS A 59 -6.70 -15.71 -14.65
CA LYS A 59 -7.22 -14.41 -15.12
C LYS A 59 -7.83 -13.61 -13.96
N ILE A 60 -8.55 -14.27 -13.06
CA ILE A 60 -9.15 -13.65 -11.87
C ILE A 60 -8.04 -13.13 -10.94
N ALA A 61 -7.01 -13.93 -10.67
CA ALA A 61 -5.89 -13.53 -9.83
C ALA A 61 -5.14 -12.31 -10.40
N LYS A 62 -4.83 -12.31 -11.71
CA LYS A 62 -4.17 -11.17 -12.38
C LYS A 62 -5.01 -9.89 -12.30
N ARG A 63 -6.33 -10.00 -12.44
CA ARG A 63 -7.24 -8.85 -12.30
C ARG A 63 -7.28 -8.32 -10.87
N ALA A 64 -7.34 -9.20 -9.87
CA ALA A 64 -7.31 -8.79 -8.46
C ALA A 64 -6.03 -8.01 -8.12
N VAL A 65 -4.88 -8.48 -8.62
CA VAL A 65 -3.60 -7.75 -8.49
C VAL A 65 -3.66 -6.40 -9.19
N ALA A 66 -4.18 -6.33 -10.41
CA ALA A 66 -4.31 -5.05 -11.14
C ALA A 66 -5.21 -4.03 -10.42
N ILE A 67 -6.31 -4.48 -9.79
CA ILE A 67 -7.18 -3.63 -8.97
C ILE A 67 -6.42 -3.14 -7.73
N ALA A 68 -5.66 -4.01 -7.06
CA ALA A 68 -4.87 -3.65 -5.89
C ALA A 68 -3.76 -2.65 -6.24
N ASP A 69 -3.08 -2.85 -7.37
CA ASP A 69 -2.04 -1.95 -7.89
C ASP A 69 -2.61 -0.56 -8.18
N ALA A 70 -3.78 -0.50 -8.83
CA ALA A 70 -4.47 0.77 -9.08
C ALA A 70 -4.86 1.46 -7.76
N ALA A 71 -5.37 0.70 -6.77
CA ALA A 71 -5.72 1.25 -5.47
C ALA A 71 -4.50 1.79 -4.70
N VAL A 72 -3.37 1.09 -4.73
CA VAL A 72 -2.12 1.55 -4.12
C VAL A 72 -1.62 2.82 -4.80
N ALA A 73 -1.65 2.88 -6.14
CA ALA A 73 -1.25 4.07 -6.89
C ALA A 73 -2.07 5.29 -6.48
N GLU A 74 -3.40 5.16 -6.38
CA GLU A 74 -4.29 6.24 -5.91
C GLU A 74 -4.03 6.64 -4.45
N LEU A 75 -3.76 5.67 -3.56
CA LEU A 75 -3.44 6.00 -2.17
C LEU A 75 -2.12 6.80 -2.07
N MET A 76 -1.09 6.38 -2.81
CA MET A 76 0.20 7.08 -2.84
C MET A 76 0.11 8.51 -3.42
N THR A 77 -0.77 8.74 -4.40
CA THR A 77 -0.99 10.11 -4.94
C THR A 77 -1.72 10.98 -3.92
N THR A 78 -2.65 10.43 -3.15
CA THR A 78 -3.37 11.18 -2.09
C THR A 78 -2.52 11.45 -0.84
N GLU A 79 -1.53 10.59 -0.55
CA GLU A 79 -0.60 10.78 0.58
C GLU A 79 0.54 11.77 0.27
N SER A 80 0.86 11.99 -1.00
CA SER A 80 1.70 13.11 -1.40
C SER A 80 0.89 14.39 -1.20
N PRO A 81 1.19 15.25 -0.20
CA PRO A 81 0.39 16.43 0.03
C PRO A 81 0.36 17.24 -1.26
N ASN A 82 -0.86 17.60 -1.70
CA ASN A 82 -1.14 18.57 -2.75
C ASN A 82 -0.10 19.69 -2.69
N ASN A 83 0.93 19.59 -3.53
CA ASN A 83 1.93 20.62 -3.71
C ASN A 83 1.37 21.60 -4.73
N ASN A 84 0.21 22.18 -4.40
CA ASN A 84 -0.34 23.33 -5.11
C ASN A 84 0.27 24.57 -4.44
N GLY A 85 1.43 24.96 -4.97
CA GLY A 85 1.95 26.32 -4.83
C GLY A 85 1.14 27.34 -5.62
#